data_AF-A0A7J4F898-F1
#
_entry.id   AF-A0A7J4F898-F1
#
_cell.length_a   1.000
_cell.length_b   1.000
_cell.length_c   1.000
_cell.angle_alpha   90.00
_cell.angle_beta   90.00
_cell.angle_gamma   90.00
#
_symmetry.space_group_name_H-M   'P 1'
#
loop_
_entity.id
_entity.type
_entity.pdbx_description
1 polymer ?
#
loop_
_entity_poly.entity_id
_entity_poly.type
_entity_poly.pdbx_seq_one_letter_code
_entity_poly.pdbx_strand_id
1 'polypeptide(L)'
;MTEGDIGTTLGDLNDQQRRIMEILAQGTGDVILPILEIKLNKNLEELAPDLRQLEREGLLCHDPPLNLVEHLFSPMYRFELTEKGRRVVRLDGCHGAGEG
;
A
#
# COMPACT_ATOMS: atom_id res chain seq x y z
N MET A 1 0.21 -4.40 -32.95
CA MET A 1 -0.29 -5.14 -31.78
C MET A 1 0.42 -4.52 -30.61
N THR A 2 -0.15 -3.48 -30.02
CA THR A 2 0.53 -2.69 -28.97
C THR A 2 0.05 -3.24 -27.64
N GLU A 3 0.98 -3.82 -26.90
CA GLU A 3 0.75 -4.46 -25.61
C GLU A 3 0.02 -3.50 -24.66
N GLY A 4 -1.12 -3.95 -24.15
CA GLY A 4 -1.95 -3.20 -23.23
C GLY A 4 -1.24 -3.10 -21.88
N ASP A 5 -0.66 -1.94 -21.62
CA ASP A 5 -0.27 -1.50 -20.28
C ASP A 5 -1.56 -1.16 -19.52
N ILE A 6 -2.27 -2.19 -19.06
CA ILE A 6 -3.41 -2.03 -18.14
C ILE A 6 -2.77 -1.75 -16.79
N GLY A 7 -2.43 -0.49 -16.54
CA GLY A 7 -1.94 -0.04 -15.25
C GLY A 7 -2.99 -0.39 -14.18
N THR A 8 -2.63 -1.25 -13.23
CA THR A 8 -3.46 -1.62 -12.08
C THR A 8 -4.17 -0.39 -11.51
N THR A 9 -5.50 -0.40 -11.49
CA THR A 9 -6.30 0.67 -10.89
C THR A 9 -6.81 0.24 -9.52
N LEU A 10 -7.29 1.18 -8.70
CA LEU A 10 -7.96 0.88 -7.42
C LEU A 10 -9.17 -0.07 -7.57
N GLY A 11 -9.74 -0.18 -8.77
CA GLY A 11 -10.85 -1.07 -9.10
C GLY A 11 -10.44 -2.55 -9.22
N ASP A 12 -9.17 -2.82 -9.52
CA ASP A 12 -8.61 -4.18 -9.62
C ASP A 12 -8.17 -4.72 -8.25
N LEU A 13 -8.03 -3.84 -7.26
CA LEU A 13 -7.63 -4.17 -5.90
C LEU A 13 -8.81 -4.69 -5.08
N ASN A 14 -8.56 -5.70 -4.26
CA ASN A 14 -9.55 -6.17 -3.29
C ASN A 14 -9.78 -5.13 -2.17
N ASP A 15 -10.84 -5.30 -1.37
CA ASP A 15 -11.18 -4.37 -0.29
C ASP A 15 -10.04 -4.15 0.73
N GLN A 16 -9.24 -5.20 1.00
CA GLN A 16 -8.12 -5.12 1.94
C GLN A 16 -6.95 -4.32 1.36
N GLN A 17 -6.57 -4.58 0.11
CA GLN A 17 -5.55 -3.87 -0.66
C GLN A 17 -5.89 -2.40 -0.80
N ARG A 18 -7.14 -2.09 -1.14
CA ARG A 18 -7.64 -0.72 -1.19
C ARG A 18 -7.45 -0.01 0.15
N ARG A 19 -7.85 -0.62 1.26
CA ARG A 19 -7.68 -0.03 2.59
C ARG A 19 -6.21 0.17 2.97
N ILE A 20 -5.32 -0.77 2.63
CA ILE A 20 -3.87 -0.62 2.83
C ILE A 20 -3.37 0.63 2.10
N MET A 21 -3.73 0.76 0.82
CA MET A 21 -3.35 1.89 -0.04
C MET A 21 -3.91 3.22 0.48
N GLU A 22 -5.16 3.25 0.93
CA GLU A 22 -5.78 4.43 1.56
C GLU A 22 -5.06 4.84 2.84
N ILE A 23 -4.72 3.88 3.71
CA ILE A 23 -3.98 4.14 4.95
C ILE A 23 -2.62 4.77 4.67
N LEU A 24 -1.89 4.21 3.70
CA LEU A 24 -0.61 4.77 3.26
C LEU A 24 -0.79 6.19 2.71
N ALA A 25 -1.86 6.45 1.97
CA ALA A 25 -2.13 7.76 1.36
C ALA A 25 -2.63 8.83 2.34
N GLN A 26 -3.20 8.45 3.49
CA GLN A 26 -3.66 9.40 4.52
C GLN A 26 -2.51 10.16 5.20
N GLY A 27 -1.27 9.67 5.11
CA GLY A 27 -0.08 10.28 5.71
C GLY A 27 0.91 10.86 4.69
N THR A 28 2.20 10.65 4.95
CA THR A 28 3.32 11.01 4.05
C THR A 28 3.46 10.06 2.85
N GLY A 29 2.61 9.03 2.76
CA GLY A 29 2.75 7.94 1.81
C GLY A 29 3.57 6.77 2.34
N ASP A 30 3.85 6.72 3.65
CA ASP A 30 4.55 5.62 4.29
C ASP A 30 3.92 5.25 5.63
N VAL A 31 4.04 3.98 6.02
CA VAL A 31 3.50 3.44 7.27
C VAL A 31 4.37 2.28 7.76
N ILE A 32 4.56 2.17 9.07
CA ILE A 32 5.19 0.99 9.66
C ILE A 32 4.15 -0.12 9.90
N LEU A 33 4.58 -1.37 9.77
CA LEU A 33 3.72 -2.55 9.92
C LEU A 33 2.84 -2.52 11.18
N PRO A 34 3.35 -2.20 12.40
CA PRO A 34 2.50 -2.20 13.59
C PRO A 34 1.34 -1.20 13.50
N ILE A 35 1.54 -0.05 12.86
CA ILE A 35 0.46 0.94 12.66
C ILE A 35 -0.58 0.40 11.66
N LEU A 36 -0.12 -0.28 10.61
CA LEU A 36 -0.98 -0.90 9.62
C LEU A 36 -1.84 -2.02 10.24
N GLU A 37 -1.22 -2.87 11.07
CA GLU A 37 -1.89 -3.92 11.83
C GLU A 37 -2.97 -3.36 12.76
N ILE A 38 -2.66 -2.29 13.50
CA ILE A 38 -3.63 -1.61 14.39
C ILE A 38 -4.78 -1.00 13.58
N LYS A 39 -4.49 -0.30 12.47
CA LYS A 39 -5.52 0.36 11.66
C LYS A 39 -6.46 -0.62 10.97
N LEU A 40 -5.94 -1.78 10.55
CA LEU A 40 -6.74 -2.82 9.87
C LEU A 40 -7.28 -3.87 10.84
N ASN A 41 -6.87 -3.82 12.11
CA ASN A 41 -7.16 -4.84 13.13
C ASN A 41 -6.84 -6.26 12.61
N LYS A 42 -5.66 -6.40 12.01
CA LYS A 42 -5.16 -7.61 11.32
C LYS A 42 -3.69 -7.79 11.62
N ASN A 43 -3.20 -9.02 11.55
CA ASN A 43 -1.79 -9.32 11.76
C ASN A 43 -1.03 -9.43 10.43
N LEU A 44 0.30 -9.37 10.48
CA LEU A 44 1.17 -9.51 9.31
C LEU A 44 0.82 -10.72 8.45
N GLU A 45 0.52 -11.88 9.03
CA GLU A 45 0.20 -13.08 8.25
C GLU A 45 -1.04 -12.91 7.35
N GLU A 46 -2.02 -12.12 7.81
CA GLU A 46 -3.22 -11.81 7.02
C GLU A 46 -2.95 -10.72 5.98
N LEU A 47 -2.04 -9.80 6.26
CA LEU A 47 -1.71 -8.67 5.38
C LEU A 47 -0.63 -9.03 4.34
N ALA A 48 0.24 -10.00 4.65
CA ALA A 48 1.35 -10.42 3.83
C ALA A 48 0.98 -10.78 2.39
N PRO A 49 -0.10 -11.55 2.09
CA PRO A 49 -0.45 -11.84 0.71
C PRO A 49 -0.78 -10.56 -0.07
N ASP A 50 -1.51 -9.63 0.53
CA ASP A 50 -1.90 -8.37 -0.11
C ASP A 50 -0.73 -7.40 -0.25
N LEU A 51 0.11 -7.29 0.78
CA LEU A 51 1.33 -6.49 0.72
C LEU A 51 2.25 -6.99 -0.39
N ARG A 52 2.51 -8.30 -0.47
CA ARG A 52 3.32 -8.90 -1.55
C ARG A 52 2.73 -8.67 -2.94
N GLN A 53 1.40 -8.73 -3.06
CA GLN A 53 0.74 -8.48 -4.33
C GLN A 53 0.88 -7.01 -4.75
N LEU A 54 0.63 -6.07 -3.83
CA LEU A 54 0.82 -4.63 -4.07
C LEU A 54 2.27 -4.29 -4.43
N GLU A 55 3.25 -4.96 -3.82
CA GLU A 55 4.65 -4.83 -4.19
C GLU A 55 4.95 -5.38 -5.58
N ARG A 56 4.41 -6.55 -5.91
CA ARG A 56 4.57 -7.17 -7.22
C ARG A 56 3.99 -6.29 -8.33
N GLU A 57 2.92 -5.57 -8.04
CA GLU A 57 2.30 -4.60 -8.94
C GLU A 57 3.02 -3.25 -8.96
N GLY A 58 4.06 -3.09 -8.14
CA GLY A 58 4.87 -1.88 -8.05
C GLY A 58 4.10 -0.70 -7.45
N LEU A 59 3.06 -0.96 -6.64
CA LEU A 59 2.23 0.06 -6.00
C LEU A 59 2.84 0.53 -4.68
N LEU A 60 3.52 -0.36 -3.98
CA LEU A 60 4.28 -0.03 -2.78
C LEU A 60 5.63 -0.74 -2.80
N CYS A 61 6.53 -0.29 -1.94
CA CYS A 61 7.79 -0.95 -1.62
C CYS A 61 7.94 -0.98 -0.11
N HIS A 62 8.70 -1.96 0.41
CA HIS A 62 9.15 -1.92 1.80
C HIS A 62 10.66 -1.75 1.91
N ASP A 63 11.09 -1.00 2.92
CA ASP A 63 12.47 -1.07 3.38
C ASP A 63 12.70 -2.42 4.08
N PRO A 64 13.86 -3.07 3.83
CA PRO A 64 14.22 -4.26 4.59
C PRO A 64 14.16 -3.93 6.09
N PRO A 65 13.71 -4.88 6.93
CA PRO A 65 13.50 -4.61 8.33
C PRO A 65 14.82 -4.11 8.91
N LEU A 66 14.77 -2.97 9.61
CA LEU A 66 15.86 -2.52 10.46
C LEU A 66 16.04 -3.60 11.53
N ASN A 67 16.91 -4.58 11.28
CA ASN A 67 17.34 -5.59 12.24
C ASN A 67 18.13 -4.89 13.34
N LEU A 68 17.47 -4.10 14.19
CA LEU A 68 18.17 -3.37 15.23
C LEU A 68 18.47 -4.28 16.43
N VAL A 69 17.66 -5.31 16.72
CA VAL A 69 17.99 -6.36 17.70
C VAL A 69 17.13 -7.59 17.39
N GLU A 70 17.72 -8.71 16.99
CA GLU A 70 17.04 -9.93 16.49
C GLU A 70 16.08 -10.64 17.48
N HIS A 71 15.82 -10.13 18.69
CA HIS A 71 15.13 -10.91 19.72
C HIS A 71 14.12 -10.15 20.61
N LEU A 72 13.84 -8.86 20.37
CA LEU A 72 13.02 -8.08 21.32
C LEU A 72 11.89 -7.25 20.71
N PHE A 73 11.82 -7.07 19.39
CA PHE A 73 10.80 -6.24 18.77
C PHE A 73 10.27 -6.89 17.50
N SER A 74 8.96 -6.87 17.32
CA SER A 74 8.32 -7.23 16.04
C SER A 74 9.02 -6.49 14.90
N PRO A 75 9.30 -7.16 13.77
CA PRO A 75 10.03 -6.55 12.68
C PRO A 75 9.33 -5.27 12.21
N MET A 76 10.01 -4.13 12.35
CA MET A 76 9.51 -2.85 11.82
C MET A 76 9.78 -2.82 10.32
N TYR A 77 8.85 -3.40 9.56
CA TYR A 77 8.77 -3.12 8.13
C TYR A 77 8.17 -1.74 7.94
N ARG A 78 8.82 -0.90 7.14
CA ARG A 78 8.26 0.37 6.68
C ARG A 78 7.83 0.18 5.24
N PHE A 79 6.55 0.40 4.97
CA PHE A 79 5.99 0.37 3.62
C PHE A 79 5.83 1.80 3.13
N GLU A 80 6.17 2.05 1.87
CA GLU A 80 6.03 3.34 1.20
C GLU A 80 5.31 3.17 -0.15
N LEU A 81 4.41 4.08 -0.47
CA LEU A 81 3.80 4.16 -1.80
C LEU A 81 4.81 4.63 -2.82
N THR A 82 4.95 3.85 -3.89
CA THR A 82 5.67 4.27 -5.08
C THR A 82 4.93 5.41 -5.77
N GLU A 83 5.56 6.06 -6.74
CA GLU A 83 4.89 7.04 -7.59
C GLU A 83 3.65 6.44 -8.32
N LYS A 84 3.72 5.17 -8.72
CA LYS A 84 2.58 4.44 -9.30
C LYS A 84 1.47 4.27 -8.27
N GLY A 85 1.78 3.81 -7.06
CA GLY A 85 0.79 3.67 -6.00
C GLY A 85 0.13 4.99 -5.61
N ARG A 86 0.91 6.07 -5.51
CA ARG A 86 0.38 7.42 -5.24
C ARG A 86 -0.58 7.89 -6.33
N ARG A 87 -0.28 7.60 -7.60
CA ARG A 87 -1.20 7.88 -8.71
C ARG A 87 -2.49 7.07 -8.59
N VAL A 88 -2.38 5.79 -8.29
CA VAL A 88 -3.54 4.90 -8.11
C VAL A 88 -4.47 5.40 -7.01
N VAL A 89 -3.95 5.84 -5.86
CA VAL A 89 -4.80 6.41 -4.79
C VAL A 89 -5.30 7.83 -5.08
N ARG A 90 -4.47 8.67 -5.73
CA ARG A 90 -4.88 10.04 -6.10
C ARG A 90 -5.94 10.11 -7.18
N LEU A 91 -6.03 9.12 -8.06
CA LEU A 91 -7.06 9.08 -9.11
C LEU A 91 -8.48 9.00 -8.54
N ASP A 92 -8.66 8.51 -7.31
CA ASP A 92 -9.96 8.53 -6.61
C ASP A 92 -10.19 9.85 -5.83
N GLY A 93 -9.12 10.46 -5.31
CA GLY A 93 -9.15 11.79 -4.68
C GLY A 93 -9.40 12.96 -5.64
N CYS A 94 -9.34 12.71 -6.95
CA CYS A 94 -9.71 13.66 -8.00
C CYS A 94 -11.07 13.33 -8.64
N HIS A 95 -12.05 12.82 -7.88
CA HIS A 95 -13.47 13.08 -8.18
C HIS A 95 -13.89 14.43 -7.58
N GLY A 96 -13.18 15.48 -8.00
CA GLY A 96 -13.47 16.87 -7.65
C GLY A 96 -13.64 17.67 -8.93
N ALA A 97 -14.83 18.27 -9.08
CA ALA A 97 -15.23 19.27 -10.07
C ALA A 97 -15.50 18.75 -11.50
N GLY A 98 -16.59 18.01 -11.67
CA GLY A 98 -17.37 18.10 -12.91
C GLY A 98 -18.18 19.39 -12.88
N GLU A 99 -17.80 20.31 -13.77
CA GLU A 99 -18.48 21.57 -14.08
C GLU A 99 -19.95 21.35 -14.48
N GLY A 100 -20.85 22.21 -14.01
CA GLY A 100 -22.28 22.24 -14.37
C GLY A 100 -23.01 23.40 -13.73
#